data_AF-A0A812WSU8-F1
#
_entry.id   AF-A0A812WSU8-F1
#
_cell.length_a   1.000
_cell.length_b   1.000
_cell.length_c   1.000
_cell.angle_alpha   90.00
_cell.angle_beta   90.00
_cell.angle_gamma   90.00
#
_symmetry.space_group_name_H-M   'P 1'
#
loop_
_entity.id
_entity.type
_entity.pdbx_description
1 polymer ?
#
loop_
_entity_poly.entity_id
_entity_poly.type
_entity_poly.pdbx_seq_one_letter_code
_entity_poly.pdbx_strand_id
1 'polypeptide(L)'
;MFTVSVAVVLALSYVKRHEELLSTGDLVEFCDSLGHAMFVSHQWMSAKHPDPDFKQFRVLQDALRNLLSGRSKVRQSVATEAARGRVKTPTAADINAQPLYLWYDYFCCPQMDSIGAVHARRRAINCIASYVCRCKFFVVLCPVLKHCDHDCQLDHRSWASRGWCRSERLARELSLRNHGHIIVIHGAHHQRSMFSSNSHLEAPGMGEFTEESDRPRISRIILRMLWDKLLHLLQEGDLLGYRFLLNTQAACCLKGLNTSPIEALICGFTPKKDPCLNPQGFIVERYLHDNRFESMADRDRAGWTPLCYAAMTGDAKLVRLL
;
A
#
# COMPACT_ATOMS: atom_id res chain seq x y z
N MET A 1 13.04 -4.93 -11.44
CA MET A 1 11.57 -5.09 -11.55
C MET A 1 11.26 -5.21 -13.02
N PHE A 2 10.62 -6.26 -13.50
CA PHE A 2 10.24 -6.34 -14.91
C PHE A 2 8.97 -5.54 -15.16
N THR A 3 8.86 -4.88 -16.31
CA THR A 3 7.71 -4.06 -16.69
C THR A 3 7.49 -4.10 -18.20
N VAL A 4 6.30 -3.69 -18.62
CA VAL A 4 5.90 -3.60 -20.03
C VAL A 4 5.53 -2.16 -20.34
N SER A 5 5.92 -1.63 -21.49
CA SER A 5 5.55 -0.27 -21.88
C SER A 5 4.02 -0.13 -22.04
N VAL A 6 3.48 1.06 -21.77
CA VAL A 6 2.03 1.28 -21.93
C VAL A 6 1.56 1.06 -23.36
N ALA A 7 2.40 1.33 -24.37
CA ALA A 7 2.09 1.08 -25.77
C ALA A 7 1.85 -0.42 -26.04
N VAL A 8 2.75 -1.28 -25.54
CA VAL A 8 2.59 -2.74 -25.66
C VAL A 8 1.35 -3.20 -24.88
N VAL A 9 1.16 -2.72 -23.64
CA VAL A 9 -0.04 -3.05 -22.84
C VAL A 9 -1.32 -2.74 -23.60
N LEU A 10 -1.41 -1.59 -24.26
CA LEU A 10 -2.59 -1.18 -25.02
C LEU A 10 -2.79 -1.97 -26.32
N ALA A 11 -1.77 -2.64 -26.82
CA ALA A 11 -1.81 -3.48 -28.02
C ALA A 11 -2.13 -4.96 -27.72
N LEU A 12 -2.01 -5.42 -26.47
CA LEU A 12 -2.31 -6.80 -26.09
C LEU A 12 -3.78 -7.16 -26.40
N SER A 13 -3.97 -8.35 -26.95
CA SER A 13 -5.29 -8.96 -27.21
C SER A 13 -5.68 -10.02 -26.17
N TYR A 14 -4.72 -10.53 -25.41
CA TYR A 14 -4.86 -11.44 -24.27
C TYR A 14 -3.74 -11.16 -23.24
N VAL A 15 -3.89 -11.61 -21.99
CA VAL A 15 -2.82 -11.45 -20.97
C VAL A 15 -1.75 -12.51 -21.24
N LYS A 16 -0.68 -12.10 -21.92
CA LYS A 16 0.48 -12.97 -22.19
C LYS A 16 1.19 -13.38 -20.90
N ARG A 17 1.87 -14.52 -20.93
CA ARG A 17 2.78 -14.93 -19.85
C ARG A 17 4.08 -14.12 -19.89
N HIS A 18 4.78 -14.14 -18.78
CA HIS A 18 6.10 -13.52 -18.64
C HIS A 18 7.09 -13.94 -19.73
N GLU A 19 7.17 -15.23 -20.00
CA GLU A 19 8.12 -15.81 -20.95
C GLU A 19 7.81 -15.43 -22.40
N GLU A 20 6.52 -15.29 -22.74
CA GLU A 20 6.09 -14.83 -24.05
C GLU A 20 6.59 -13.41 -24.30
N LEU A 21 6.35 -12.49 -23.36
CA LEU A 21 6.79 -11.09 -23.50
C LEU A 21 8.31 -10.94 -23.44
N LEU A 22 8.96 -11.77 -22.62
CA LEU A 22 10.43 -11.79 -22.53
C LEU A 22 11.06 -12.22 -23.86
N SER A 23 10.54 -13.26 -24.51
CA SER A 23 11.08 -13.74 -25.79
C SER A 23 10.88 -12.76 -26.95
N THR A 24 9.83 -11.94 -26.90
CA THR A 24 9.59 -10.86 -27.88
C THR A 24 10.34 -9.56 -27.58
N GLY A 25 11.02 -9.45 -26.43
CA GLY A 25 11.71 -8.22 -26.01
C GLY A 25 10.77 -7.12 -25.47
N ASP A 26 9.48 -7.41 -25.33
CA ASP A 26 8.46 -6.49 -24.82
C ASP A 26 8.51 -6.31 -23.29
N LEU A 27 9.09 -7.30 -22.59
CA LEU A 27 9.31 -7.25 -21.15
C LEU A 27 10.72 -6.74 -20.85
N VAL A 28 10.80 -5.60 -20.16
CA VAL A 28 12.08 -4.94 -19.86
C VAL A 28 12.34 -4.83 -18.37
N GLU A 29 13.61 -4.85 -17.97
CA GLU A 29 13.98 -4.52 -16.60
C GLU A 29 13.90 -3.01 -16.37
N PHE A 30 13.04 -2.60 -15.44
CA PHE A 30 12.77 -1.21 -15.15
C PHE A 30 13.90 -0.54 -14.35
N CYS A 31 14.43 0.54 -14.90
CA CYS A 31 15.23 1.53 -14.20
C CYS A 31 14.57 2.91 -14.28
N ASP A 32 14.85 3.76 -13.30
CA ASP A 32 14.17 5.04 -13.13
C ASP A 32 14.47 6.03 -14.28
N SER A 33 15.50 5.77 -15.09
CA SER A 33 15.82 6.53 -16.31
C SER A 33 14.89 6.22 -17.50
N LEU A 34 14.12 5.13 -17.46
CA LEU A 34 13.14 4.82 -18.51
C LEU A 34 11.90 5.70 -18.44
N GLY A 35 11.57 6.22 -17.26
CA GLY A 35 10.39 7.06 -17.04
C GLY A 35 9.64 6.71 -15.76
N HIS A 36 8.32 6.64 -15.83
CA HIS A 36 7.46 6.34 -14.70
C HIS A 36 6.98 4.87 -14.72
N ALA A 37 6.89 4.27 -13.54
CA ALA A 37 6.24 2.97 -13.35
C ALA A 37 4.85 3.10 -12.72
N MET A 38 3.94 2.23 -13.15
CA MET A 38 2.59 2.04 -12.63
C MET A 38 2.42 0.61 -12.16
N PHE A 39 2.13 0.43 -10.87
CA PHE A 39 1.82 -0.87 -10.29
C PHE A 39 0.32 -1.14 -10.43
N VAL A 40 -0.07 -2.28 -11.00
CA VAL A 40 -1.48 -2.69 -11.10
C VAL A 40 -1.75 -3.79 -10.08
N SER A 41 -2.41 -3.43 -8.98
CA SER A 41 -2.98 -4.36 -8.00
C SER A 41 -4.38 -4.77 -8.45
N HIS A 42 -4.62 -6.07 -8.55
CA HIS A 42 -5.90 -6.61 -9.02
C HIS A 42 -6.16 -7.98 -8.37
N GLN A 43 -7.40 -8.44 -8.43
CA GLN A 43 -7.78 -9.78 -7.99
C GLN A 43 -7.82 -10.71 -9.21
N TRP A 44 -7.19 -11.88 -9.10
CA TRP A 44 -7.25 -12.94 -10.10
C TRP A 44 -8.69 -13.44 -10.26
N MET A 45 -9.13 -13.63 -11.50
CA MET A 45 -10.46 -14.12 -11.85
C MET A 45 -10.57 -15.65 -11.89
N SER A 46 -9.45 -16.37 -11.84
CA SER A 46 -9.42 -17.83 -11.75
C SER A 46 -8.17 -18.31 -11.02
N ALA A 47 -8.13 -19.57 -10.61
CA ALA A 47 -6.98 -20.18 -9.95
C ALA A 47 -5.74 -20.31 -10.86
N LYS A 48 -5.95 -20.47 -12.18
CA LYS A 48 -4.86 -20.76 -13.15
C LYS A 48 -4.41 -19.55 -13.95
N HIS A 49 -5.26 -18.54 -14.08
CA HIS A 49 -4.99 -17.38 -14.91
C HIS A 49 -5.66 -16.12 -14.33
N PRO A 50 -4.98 -14.97 -14.31
CA PRO A 50 -5.50 -13.74 -13.72
C PRO A 50 -6.77 -13.23 -14.38
N ASP A 51 -6.89 -13.38 -15.71
CA ASP A 51 -8.03 -12.89 -16.49
C ASP A 51 -8.26 -13.73 -17.77
N PRO A 52 -8.84 -14.94 -17.65
CA PRO A 52 -8.93 -15.89 -18.78
C PRO A 52 -9.65 -15.33 -20.01
N ASP A 53 -10.69 -14.52 -19.78
CA ASP A 53 -11.55 -13.96 -20.83
C ASP A 53 -11.11 -12.55 -21.28
N PHE A 54 -9.98 -12.06 -20.75
CA PHE A 54 -9.46 -10.70 -21.02
C PHE A 54 -10.46 -9.57 -20.68
N LYS A 55 -11.38 -9.80 -19.74
CA LYS A 55 -12.44 -8.86 -19.37
C LYS A 55 -11.92 -7.77 -18.45
N GLN A 56 -11.17 -8.14 -17.41
CA GLN A 56 -10.61 -7.20 -16.44
C GLN A 56 -9.51 -6.34 -17.07
N PHE A 57 -8.65 -6.94 -17.87
CA PHE A 57 -7.57 -6.29 -18.59
C PHE A 57 -8.09 -5.35 -19.68
N ARG A 58 -9.20 -5.69 -20.34
CA ARG A 58 -9.86 -4.75 -21.27
C ARG A 58 -10.30 -3.47 -20.56
N VAL A 59 -10.87 -3.59 -19.37
CA VAL A 59 -11.22 -2.41 -18.55
C VAL A 59 -9.99 -1.58 -18.22
N LEU A 60 -8.87 -2.21 -17.87
CA LEU A 60 -7.60 -1.51 -17.65
C LEU A 60 -7.15 -0.76 -18.91
N GLN A 61 -7.15 -1.42 -20.07
CA GLN A 61 -6.76 -0.79 -21.33
C GLN A 61 -7.64 0.42 -21.66
N ASP A 62 -8.96 0.29 -21.55
CA ASP A 62 -9.89 1.36 -21.88
C ASP A 62 -9.76 2.53 -20.89
N ALA A 63 -9.59 2.24 -19.60
CA ALA A 63 -9.31 3.26 -18.60
C ALA A 63 -7.98 3.99 -18.89
N LEU A 64 -6.92 3.27 -19.25
CA LEU A 64 -5.63 3.87 -19.63
C LEU A 64 -5.78 4.75 -20.89
N ARG A 65 -6.44 4.27 -21.94
CA ARG A 65 -6.70 5.10 -23.15
C ARG A 65 -7.44 6.38 -22.79
N ASN A 66 -8.43 6.30 -21.91
CA ASN A 66 -9.22 7.45 -21.50
C ASN A 66 -8.45 8.42 -20.60
N LEU A 67 -7.62 7.92 -19.68
CA LEU A 67 -6.77 8.74 -18.82
C LEU A 67 -5.66 9.43 -19.62
N LEU A 68 -4.96 8.69 -20.49
CA LEU A 68 -3.86 9.23 -21.30
C LEU A 68 -4.34 10.27 -22.32
N SER A 69 -5.54 10.10 -22.89
CA SER A 69 -6.14 11.08 -23.80
C SER A 69 -6.86 12.23 -23.10
N GLY A 70 -6.99 12.19 -21.77
CA GLY A 70 -7.75 13.19 -21.01
C GLY A 70 -9.28 13.10 -21.15
N ARG A 71 -9.80 12.09 -21.87
CA ARG A 71 -11.24 11.78 -21.97
C ARG A 71 -11.86 11.41 -20.63
N SER A 72 -11.06 10.92 -19.69
CA SER A 72 -11.48 10.69 -18.31
C SER A 72 -10.48 11.29 -17.33
N LYS A 73 -10.99 11.67 -16.15
CA LYS A 73 -10.23 12.33 -15.10
C LYS A 73 -10.33 11.49 -13.83
N VAL A 74 -9.21 11.37 -13.11
CA VAL A 74 -9.22 10.78 -11.77
C VAL A 74 -9.95 11.75 -10.84
N ARG A 75 -11.11 11.33 -10.30
CA ARG A 75 -11.93 12.18 -9.44
C ARG A 75 -11.64 11.92 -7.96
N GLN A 76 -11.68 12.97 -7.14
CA GLN A 76 -11.74 12.82 -5.69
C GLN A 76 -13.15 12.38 -5.27
N SER A 77 -13.26 11.62 -4.18
CA SER A 77 -14.58 11.30 -3.60
C SER A 77 -15.14 12.51 -2.84
N VAL A 78 -16.46 12.68 -2.85
CA VAL A 78 -17.14 13.77 -2.11
C VAL A 78 -16.81 13.71 -0.62
N ALA A 79 -16.79 12.51 -0.04
CA ALA A 79 -16.43 12.32 1.37
C ALA A 79 -15.00 12.80 1.67
N THR A 80 -14.04 12.52 0.78
CA THR A 80 -12.68 13.03 0.94
C THR A 80 -12.62 14.54 0.77
N GLU A 81 -13.33 15.11 -0.21
CA GLU A 81 -13.37 16.56 -0.42
C GLU A 81 -13.96 17.28 0.80
N ALA A 82 -15.02 16.74 1.40
CA ALA A 82 -15.60 17.28 2.63
C ALA A 82 -14.64 17.21 3.82
N ALA A 83 -13.89 16.11 3.96
CA ALA A 83 -13.01 15.90 5.10
C ALA A 83 -11.65 16.63 4.99
N ARG A 84 -11.13 16.83 3.78
CA ARG A 84 -9.74 17.34 3.56
C ARG A 84 -9.64 18.49 2.55
N GLY A 85 -10.77 18.96 2.02
CA GLY A 85 -10.79 19.88 0.90
C GLY A 85 -10.36 19.22 -0.41
N ARG A 86 -10.23 20.04 -1.46
CA ARG A 86 -9.79 19.61 -2.78
C ARG A 86 -8.29 19.33 -2.76
N VAL A 87 -7.92 18.14 -3.22
CA VAL A 87 -6.51 17.73 -3.34
C VAL A 87 -6.15 17.45 -4.79
N LYS A 88 -4.86 17.59 -5.12
CA LYS A 88 -4.38 17.39 -6.49
C LYS A 88 -4.50 15.92 -6.90
N THR A 89 -5.34 15.64 -7.89
CA THR A 89 -5.42 14.34 -8.57
C THR A 89 -4.55 14.33 -9.82
N PRO A 90 -3.99 13.18 -10.22
CA PRO A 90 -3.18 13.10 -11.43
C PRO A 90 -4.03 13.38 -12.67
N THR A 91 -3.49 14.21 -13.56
CA THR A 91 -4.08 14.56 -14.85
C THR A 91 -3.46 13.73 -15.97
N ALA A 92 -4.03 13.80 -17.17
CA ALA A 92 -3.43 13.22 -18.37
C ALA A 92 -1.99 13.73 -18.59
N ALA A 93 -1.74 15.02 -18.33
CA ALA A 93 -0.41 15.61 -18.44
C ALA A 93 0.57 15.02 -17.41
N ASP A 94 0.14 14.83 -16.15
CA ASP A 94 0.99 14.21 -15.13
C ASP A 94 1.34 12.74 -15.48
N ILE A 95 0.41 12.00 -16.08
CA ILE A 95 0.63 10.61 -16.51
C ILE A 95 1.54 10.55 -17.75
N ASN A 96 1.34 11.43 -18.72
CA ASN A 96 2.14 11.52 -19.95
C ASN A 96 3.47 12.26 -19.78
N ALA A 97 3.80 12.76 -18.59
CA ALA A 97 5.01 13.56 -18.35
C ALA A 97 6.31 12.80 -18.65
N GLN A 98 6.29 11.47 -18.57
CA GLN A 98 7.40 10.57 -18.88
C GLN A 98 6.84 9.29 -19.52
N PRO A 99 7.67 8.50 -20.24
CA PRO A 99 7.25 7.18 -20.71
C PRO A 99 6.73 6.33 -19.54
N LEU A 100 5.60 5.65 -19.76
CA LEU A 100 4.91 4.89 -18.73
C LEU A 100 5.12 3.39 -18.93
N TYR A 101 5.51 2.72 -17.86
CA TYR A 101 5.72 1.28 -17.78
C TYR A 101 4.82 0.67 -16.72
N LEU A 102 4.23 -0.47 -17.01
CA LEU A 102 3.31 -1.16 -16.12
C LEU A 102 3.96 -2.39 -15.52
N TRP A 103 3.74 -2.54 -14.22
CA TRP A 103 3.96 -3.78 -13.50
C TRP A 103 2.61 -4.48 -13.28
N TYR A 104 2.52 -5.73 -13.69
CA TYR A 104 1.35 -6.60 -13.54
C TYR A 104 1.84 -8.00 -13.17
N ASP A 105 1.30 -8.59 -12.12
CA ASP A 105 1.91 -9.75 -11.46
C ASP A 105 2.15 -10.96 -12.39
N TYR A 106 1.24 -11.21 -13.34
CA TYR A 106 1.30 -12.37 -14.22
C TYR A 106 2.42 -12.29 -15.26
N PHE A 107 2.53 -11.19 -15.99
CA PHE A 107 3.58 -11.05 -17.01
C PHE A 107 4.88 -10.43 -16.47
N CYS A 108 4.87 -9.81 -15.30
CA CYS A 108 6.08 -9.30 -14.66
C CYS A 108 6.75 -10.32 -13.73
N CYS A 109 6.10 -11.45 -13.43
CA CYS A 109 6.69 -12.57 -12.69
C CYS A 109 6.72 -13.85 -13.54
N PRO A 110 7.79 -14.66 -13.49
CA PRO A 110 7.88 -15.93 -14.21
C PRO A 110 6.71 -16.89 -13.91
N GLN A 111 6.13 -17.51 -14.95
CA GLN A 111 4.95 -18.38 -14.82
C GLN A 111 5.25 -19.86 -15.08
N MET A 112 6.42 -20.20 -15.63
CA MET A 112 6.81 -21.60 -15.82
C MET A 112 6.97 -22.38 -14.50
N ASP A 113 6.87 -23.71 -14.61
CA ASP A 113 7.05 -24.66 -13.49
C ASP A 113 8.48 -25.20 -13.37
N SER A 114 9.40 -24.75 -14.22
CA SER A 114 10.82 -25.11 -14.08
C SER A 114 11.36 -24.61 -12.74
N ILE A 115 12.28 -25.37 -12.13
CA ILE A 115 12.88 -25.04 -10.83
C ILE A 115 13.41 -23.59 -10.83
N GLY A 116 14.11 -23.19 -11.89
CA GLY A 116 14.61 -21.83 -12.07
C GLY A 116 13.50 -20.76 -12.07
N ALA A 117 12.41 -21.00 -12.81
CA ALA A 117 11.28 -20.08 -12.89
C ALA A 117 10.52 -19.97 -11.56
N VAL A 118 10.33 -21.09 -10.84
CA VAL A 118 9.70 -21.09 -9.51
C VAL A 118 10.51 -20.27 -8.51
N HIS A 119 11.84 -20.43 -8.49
CA HIS A 119 12.72 -19.62 -7.64
C HIS A 119 12.68 -18.14 -8.04
N ALA A 120 12.68 -17.82 -9.33
CA ALA A 120 12.61 -16.45 -9.82
C ALA A 120 11.25 -15.80 -9.49
N ARG A 121 10.13 -16.52 -9.66
CA ARG A 121 8.78 -16.09 -9.25
C ARG A 121 8.74 -15.76 -7.76
N ARG A 122 9.27 -16.66 -6.91
CA ARG A 122 9.33 -16.41 -5.46
C ARG A 122 10.15 -15.16 -5.12
N ARG A 123 11.29 -14.95 -5.78
CA ARG A 123 12.08 -13.72 -5.60
C ARG A 123 11.30 -12.47 -6.01
N ALA A 124 10.58 -12.50 -7.14
CA ALA A 124 9.75 -11.39 -7.58
C ALA A 124 8.64 -11.07 -6.57
N ILE A 125 7.93 -12.09 -6.08
CA ILE A 125 6.87 -11.95 -5.06
C ILE A 125 7.43 -11.32 -3.78
N ASN A 126 8.57 -11.78 -3.30
CA ASN A 126 9.22 -11.22 -2.10
C ASN A 126 9.62 -9.74 -2.26
N CYS A 127 9.73 -9.24 -3.49
CA CYS A 127 10.10 -7.86 -3.80
C CYS A 127 8.90 -6.96 -4.14
N ILE A 128 7.66 -7.45 -4.09
CA ILE A 128 6.45 -6.69 -4.46
C ILE A 128 6.37 -5.36 -3.73
N ALA A 129 6.60 -5.32 -2.42
CA ALA A 129 6.56 -4.06 -1.65
C ALA A 129 7.58 -3.03 -2.16
N SER A 130 8.79 -3.48 -2.52
CA SER A 130 9.82 -2.62 -3.11
C SER A 130 9.42 -2.13 -4.50
N TYR A 131 8.73 -2.96 -5.29
CA TYR A 131 8.18 -2.59 -6.60
C TYR A 131 7.11 -1.51 -6.47
N VAL A 132 6.17 -1.68 -5.54
CA VAL A 132 5.15 -0.68 -5.19
C VAL A 132 5.80 0.65 -4.79
N CYS A 133 6.82 0.62 -3.94
CA CYS A 133 7.55 1.82 -3.50
C CYS A 133 8.25 2.57 -4.65
N ARG A 134 8.72 1.86 -5.68
CA ARG A 134 9.33 2.49 -6.86
C ARG A 134 8.32 3.06 -7.84
N CYS A 135 7.07 2.60 -7.82
CA CYS A 135 6.04 3.07 -8.75
C CYS A 135 5.54 4.48 -8.42
N LYS A 136 5.35 5.30 -9.45
CA LYS A 136 4.76 6.65 -9.37
C LYS A 136 3.24 6.56 -9.21
N PHE A 137 2.63 5.58 -9.87
CA PHE A 137 1.19 5.32 -9.81
C PHE A 137 0.95 3.94 -9.21
N PHE A 138 0.02 3.84 -8.27
CA PHE A 138 -0.51 2.59 -7.75
C PHE A 138 -1.97 2.50 -8.16
N VAL A 139 -2.29 1.52 -8.99
CA VAL A 139 -3.62 1.31 -9.53
C VAL A 139 -4.27 0.14 -8.80
N VAL A 140 -5.47 0.37 -8.26
CA VAL A 140 -6.37 -0.68 -7.81
C VAL A 140 -7.37 -0.94 -8.94
N LEU A 141 -7.21 -2.06 -9.62
CA LEU A 141 -8.09 -2.48 -10.71
C LEU A 141 -9.17 -3.42 -10.15
N CYS A 142 -10.37 -2.88 -9.95
CA CYS A 142 -11.47 -3.60 -9.32
C CYS A 142 -12.81 -3.35 -10.03
N PRO A 143 -12.92 -3.66 -11.33
CA PRO A 143 -14.20 -3.63 -12.02
C PRO A 143 -15.16 -4.69 -11.47
N VAL A 144 -16.45 -4.42 -11.61
CA VAL A 144 -17.50 -5.38 -11.25
C VAL A 144 -17.54 -6.50 -12.28
N LEU A 145 -17.05 -7.69 -11.91
CA LEU A 145 -17.00 -8.87 -12.78
C LEU A 145 -17.37 -10.13 -11.99
N LYS A 146 -17.67 -11.23 -12.68
CA LYS A 146 -17.90 -12.54 -12.05
C LYS A 146 -16.61 -13.34 -12.05
N HIS A 147 -16.28 -13.98 -10.92
CA HIS A 147 -15.14 -14.91 -10.87
C HIS A 147 -15.43 -16.14 -11.75
N CYS A 148 -14.44 -16.65 -12.47
CA CYS A 148 -14.63 -17.74 -13.42
C CYS A 148 -14.92 -19.07 -12.72
N ASP A 149 -14.26 -19.33 -11.60
CA ASP A 149 -14.33 -20.63 -10.89
C ASP A 149 -15.35 -20.65 -9.73
N HIS A 150 -15.86 -19.48 -9.33
CA HIS A 150 -16.66 -19.32 -8.13
C HIS A 150 -17.86 -18.43 -8.42
N ASP A 151 -19.00 -18.71 -7.80
CA ASP A 151 -20.20 -17.87 -7.93
C ASP A 151 -20.11 -16.62 -7.04
N CYS A 152 -19.01 -15.87 -7.18
CA CYS A 152 -18.77 -14.63 -6.46
C CYS A 152 -18.48 -13.47 -7.41
N GLN A 153 -18.85 -12.28 -6.96
CA GLN A 153 -18.61 -11.03 -7.67
C GLN A 153 -17.28 -10.43 -7.21
N LEU A 154 -16.47 -10.02 -8.18
CA LEU A 154 -15.26 -9.25 -7.99
C LEU A 154 -15.61 -7.77 -8.01
N ASP A 155 -15.15 -7.02 -7.01
CA ASP A 155 -15.29 -5.58 -6.92
C ASP A 155 -14.22 -5.00 -5.97
N HIS A 156 -14.36 -3.73 -5.58
CA HIS A 156 -13.42 -3.11 -4.64
C HIS A 156 -13.45 -3.77 -3.25
N ARG A 157 -14.61 -4.26 -2.80
CA ARG A 157 -14.75 -4.90 -1.49
C ARG A 157 -14.08 -6.28 -1.49
N SER A 158 -14.26 -7.06 -2.55
CA SER A 158 -13.58 -8.36 -2.69
C SER A 158 -12.06 -8.17 -2.81
N TRP A 159 -11.60 -7.14 -3.55
CA TRP A 159 -10.18 -6.80 -3.61
C TRP A 159 -9.65 -6.41 -2.22
N ALA A 160 -10.38 -5.59 -1.47
CA ALA A 160 -9.99 -5.13 -0.14
C ALA A 160 -10.06 -6.23 0.93
N SER A 161 -10.72 -7.37 0.69
CA SER A 161 -10.69 -8.52 1.61
C SER A 161 -9.38 -9.31 1.51
N ARG A 162 -8.63 -9.21 0.41
CA ARG A 162 -7.42 -10.01 0.14
C ARG A 162 -6.21 -9.51 0.92
N GLY A 163 -5.51 -10.41 1.62
CA GLY A 163 -4.32 -10.09 2.41
C GLY A 163 -3.19 -9.46 1.58
N TRP A 164 -2.89 -10.03 0.41
CA TRP A 164 -1.87 -9.50 -0.51
C TRP A 164 -2.22 -8.10 -1.05
N CYS A 165 -3.45 -7.90 -1.52
CA CYS A 165 -3.91 -6.60 -2.03
C CYS A 165 -3.85 -5.49 -0.96
N ARG A 166 -4.24 -5.81 0.29
CA ARG A 166 -4.09 -4.89 1.42
C ARG A 166 -2.63 -4.59 1.74
N SER A 167 -1.75 -5.59 1.60
CA SER A 167 -0.30 -5.42 1.81
C SER A 167 0.31 -4.51 0.77
N GLU A 168 -0.08 -4.65 -0.49
CA GLU A 168 0.35 -3.79 -1.59
C GLU A 168 -0.12 -2.34 -1.38
N ARG A 169 -1.40 -2.16 -0.99
CA ARG A 169 -1.93 -0.84 -0.61
C ARG A 169 -1.12 -0.23 0.53
N LEU A 170 -0.93 -0.97 1.63
CA LEU A 170 -0.19 -0.47 2.78
C LEU A 170 1.27 -0.17 2.43
N ALA A 171 1.91 -0.97 1.58
CA ALA A 171 3.26 -0.70 1.09
C ALA A 171 3.32 0.65 0.34
N ARG A 172 2.28 0.99 -0.44
CA ARG A 172 2.20 2.30 -1.10
C ARG A 172 2.07 3.44 -0.09
N GLU A 173 1.30 3.26 0.98
CA GLU A 173 1.07 4.25 2.03
C GLU A 173 2.32 4.49 2.90
N LEU A 174 3.06 3.41 3.19
CA LEU A 174 4.30 3.45 3.94
C LEU A 174 5.51 3.84 3.09
N SER A 175 5.34 4.03 1.79
CA SER A 175 6.43 4.43 0.91
C SER A 175 7.04 5.78 1.36
N LEU A 176 8.37 5.87 1.27
CA LEU A 176 9.10 7.12 1.52
C LEU A 176 8.90 8.14 0.38
N ARG A 177 8.43 7.70 -0.80
CA ARG A 177 8.18 8.60 -1.94
C ARG A 177 6.85 9.35 -1.76
N ASN A 178 6.94 10.63 -1.41
CA ASN A 178 5.79 11.51 -1.13
C ASN A 178 4.93 11.90 -2.36
N HIS A 179 5.37 11.62 -3.59
CA HIS A 179 4.76 12.17 -4.81
C HIS A 179 3.99 11.17 -5.68
N GLY A 180 3.67 9.98 -5.19
CA GLY A 180 2.91 9.01 -6.00
C GLY A 180 1.42 9.02 -5.69
N HIS A 181 0.64 8.51 -6.63
CA HIS A 181 -0.83 8.57 -6.59
C HIS A 181 -1.44 7.18 -6.49
N ILE A 182 -2.54 7.06 -5.74
CA ILE A 182 -3.38 5.87 -5.73
C ILE A 182 -4.62 6.14 -6.60
N ILE A 183 -4.81 5.34 -7.63
CA ILE A 183 -5.92 5.43 -8.59
C ILE A 183 -6.73 4.14 -8.53
N VAL A 184 -8.02 4.24 -8.22
CA VAL A 184 -8.96 3.12 -8.25
C VAL A 184 -9.70 3.15 -9.58
N ILE A 185 -9.73 2.02 -10.28
CA ILE A 185 -10.41 1.84 -11.56
C ILE A 185 -11.55 0.84 -11.37
N HIS A 186 -12.79 1.34 -11.36
CA HIS A 186 -13.99 0.51 -11.37
C HIS A 186 -14.49 0.23 -12.79
N GLY A 187 -14.06 1.03 -13.77
CA GLY A 187 -14.50 0.94 -15.16
C GLY A 187 -13.73 1.89 -16.07
N ALA A 188 -14.00 1.82 -17.37
CA ALA A 188 -13.31 2.61 -18.40
C ALA A 188 -13.42 4.13 -18.22
N HIS A 189 -14.51 4.62 -17.62
CA HIS A 189 -14.76 6.06 -17.38
C HIS A 189 -14.86 6.42 -15.89
N HIS A 190 -14.67 5.44 -15.01
CA HIS A 190 -14.88 5.61 -13.57
C HIS A 190 -13.59 5.35 -12.82
N GLN A 191 -12.75 6.37 -12.76
CA GLN A 191 -11.51 6.38 -11.98
C GLN A 191 -11.59 7.37 -10.82
N ARG A 192 -11.12 6.94 -9.64
CA ARG A 192 -11.12 7.75 -8.43
C ARG A 192 -9.74 7.77 -7.79
N SER A 193 -9.41 8.85 -7.10
CA SER A 193 -8.25 8.87 -6.22
C SER A 193 -8.64 8.25 -4.87
N MET A 194 -7.85 7.30 -4.40
CA MET A 194 -8.00 6.75 -3.04
C MET A 194 -7.16 7.56 -2.06
N PHE A 195 -7.71 7.78 -0.88
CA PHE A 195 -7.01 8.37 0.25
C PHE A 195 -6.97 7.36 1.39
N SER A 196 -5.86 7.34 2.11
CA SER A 196 -5.53 6.37 3.17
C SER A 196 -6.31 6.56 4.47
N SER A 197 -7.45 7.25 4.46
CA SER A 197 -8.21 7.57 5.69
C SER A 197 -8.78 6.35 6.40
N ASN A 198 -8.90 5.21 5.72
CA ASN A 198 -9.50 3.97 6.25
C ASN A 198 -8.46 2.89 6.59
N SER A 199 -7.18 3.25 6.74
CA SER A 199 -6.08 2.30 6.96
C SER A 199 -6.33 1.33 8.13
N HIS A 200 -7.01 1.77 9.20
CA HIS A 200 -7.40 0.94 10.36
C HIS A 200 -8.39 -0.19 10.04
N LEU A 201 -9.24 -0.03 9.03
CA LEU A 201 -10.17 -1.08 8.60
C LEU A 201 -9.50 -2.10 7.69
N GLU A 202 -8.39 -1.70 7.06
CA GLU A 202 -7.78 -2.40 5.94
C GLU A 202 -6.34 -2.91 6.23
N ALA A 203 -5.99 -3.14 7.51
CA ALA A 203 -4.75 -3.81 7.95
C ALA A 203 -4.50 -5.21 7.34
N PRO A 204 -3.35 -5.50 6.70
CA PRO A 204 -3.17 -6.71 5.89
C PRO A 204 -3.44 -8.04 6.61
N GLY A 205 -3.12 -8.14 7.90
CA GLY A 205 -3.34 -9.36 8.68
C GLY A 205 -4.81 -9.70 8.94
N MET A 206 -5.74 -8.81 8.64
CA MET A 206 -7.17 -9.15 8.69
C MET A 206 -7.70 -9.65 7.34
N GLY A 207 -6.82 -9.80 6.34
CA GLY A 207 -7.21 -10.23 4.99
C GLY A 207 -7.16 -11.74 4.81
N GLU A 208 -7.82 -12.18 3.74
CA GLU A 208 -7.85 -13.56 3.26
C GLU A 208 -6.60 -13.86 2.42
N PHE A 209 -5.89 -14.93 2.78
CA PHE A 209 -4.72 -15.40 2.07
C PHE A 209 -5.05 -16.70 1.36
N THR A 210 -4.64 -16.81 0.10
CA THR A 210 -4.68 -18.11 -0.60
C THR A 210 -3.75 -19.10 0.07
N GLU A 211 -2.58 -18.62 0.50
CA GLU A 211 -1.56 -19.40 1.21
C GLU A 211 -1.27 -18.75 2.56
N GLU A 212 -1.76 -19.33 3.66
CA GLU A 212 -1.55 -18.77 5.01
C GLU A 212 -0.06 -18.65 5.40
N SER A 213 0.82 -19.42 4.74
CA SER A 213 2.27 -19.30 4.89
C SER A 213 2.85 -17.93 4.46
N ASP A 214 2.09 -17.14 3.69
CA ASP A 214 2.48 -15.79 3.28
C ASP A 214 2.26 -14.73 4.37
N ARG A 215 1.32 -14.97 5.30
CA ARG A 215 1.03 -14.03 6.40
C ARG A 215 2.28 -13.65 7.21
N PRO A 216 3.12 -14.58 7.70
CA PRO A 216 4.35 -14.21 8.40
C PRO A 216 5.39 -13.52 7.48
N ARG A 217 5.37 -13.78 6.16
CA ARG A 217 6.25 -13.08 5.20
C ARG A 217 5.86 -11.62 5.08
N ILE A 218 4.56 -11.36 4.89
CA ILE A 218 3.99 -10.02 4.84
C ILE A 218 4.27 -9.28 6.14
N SER A 219 4.12 -9.94 7.29
CA SER A 219 4.46 -9.32 8.58
C SER A 219 5.87 -8.74 8.61
N ARG A 220 6.88 -9.52 8.22
CA ARG A 220 8.27 -9.08 8.20
C ARG A 220 8.49 -7.90 7.25
N ILE A 221 7.84 -7.91 6.09
CA ILE A 221 7.94 -6.83 5.10
C ILE A 221 7.31 -5.54 5.68
N ILE A 222 6.09 -5.61 6.21
CA ILE A 222 5.38 -4.46 6.75
C ILE A 222 6.11 -3.87 7.97
N LEU A 223 6.62 -4.71 8.87
CA LEU A 223 7.47 -4.25 9.98
C LEU A 223 8.68 -3.46 9.47
N ARG A 224 9.37 -3.98 8.46
CA ARG A 224 10.54 -3.28 7.91
C ARG A 224 10.15 -1.92 7.32
N MET A 225 9.04 -1.86 6.59
CA MET A 225 8.55 -0.61 6.02
C MET A 225 8.12 0.40 7.09
N LEU A 226 7.46 -0.06 8.16
CA LEU A 226 7.11 0.78 9.30
C LEU A 226 8.35 1.36 9.97
N TRP A 227 9.37 0.53 10.19
CA TRP A 227 10.64 0.97 10.77
C TRP A 227 11.27 2.08 9.92
N ASP A 228 11.42 1.83 8.62
CA ASP A 228 12.04 2.77 7.69
C ASP A 228 11.23 4.08 7.60
N LYS A 229 9.89 4.00 7.61
CA LYS A 229 9.01 5.19 7.58
C LYS A 229 9.07 5.99 8.88
N LEU A 230 9.03 5.35 10.05
CA LEU A 230 9.15 6.01 11.34
C LEU A 230 10.49 6.74 11.47
N LEU A 231 11.59 6.09 11.07
CA LEU A 231 12.91 6.70 11.06
C LEU A 231 12.98 7.92 10.13
N HIS A 232 12.44 7.78 8.91
CA HIS A 232 12.38 8.90 7.96
C HIS A 232 11.58 10.09 8.50
N LEU A 233 10.42 9.85 9.12
CA LEU A 233 9.60 10.92 9.70
C LEU A 233 10.34 11.66 10.82
N LEU A 234 11.13 10.95 11.64
CA LEU A 234 11.98 11.58 12.64
C LEU A 234 13.11 12.41 12.02
N GLN A 235 13.76 11.89 10.97
CA GLN A 235 14.84 12.59 10.26
C GLN A 235 14.36 13.89 9.60
N GLU A 236 13.16 13.89 9.03
CA GLU A 236 12.53 15.08 8.45
C GLU A 236 11.96 16.04 9.51
N GLY A 237 11.92 15.62 10.78
CA GLY A 237 11.29 16.39 11.86
C GLY A 237 9.76 16.42 11.80
N ASP A 238 9.12 15.56 11.02
CA ASP A 238 7.66 15.41 10.98
C ASP A 238 7.16 14.61 12.18
N LEU A 239 7.12 15.29 13.34
CA LEU A 239 6.66 14.71 14.59
C LEU A 239 5.17 14.34 14.56
N LEU A 240 4.34 15.05 13.79
CA LEU A 240 2.91 14.74 13.69
C LEU A 240 2.71 13.41 12.97
N GLY A 241 3.35 13.24 11.80
CA GLY A 241 3.33 11.99 11.05
C GLY A 241 3.94 10.84 11.85
N TYR A 242 5.07 11.09 12.53
CA TYR A 242 5.72 10.09 13.39
C TYR A 242 4.79 9.60 14.51
N ARG A 243 4.23 10.51 15.31
CA ARG A 243 3.31 10.17 16.41
C ARG A 243 2.08 9.45 15.88
N PHE A 244 1.49 9.93 14.79
CA PHE A 244 0.32 9.28 14.20
C PHE A 244 0.64 7.83 13.81
N LEU A 245 1.74 7.60 13.08
CA LEU A 245 2.12 6.25 12.65
C LEU A 245 2.50 5.35 13.84
N LEU A 246 3.30 5.86 14.78
CA LEU A 246 3.76 5.12 15.96
C LEU A 246 2.58 4.59 16.78
N ASN A 247 1.56 5.43 17.01
CA ASN A 247 0.40 5.07 17.84
C ASN A 247 -0.67 4.28 17.08
N THR A 248 -0.69 4.32 15.74
CA THR A 248 -1.70 3.60 14.95
C THR A 248 -1.19 2.29 14.35
N GLN A 249 0.12 2.05 14.32
CA GLN A 249 0.72 0.87 13.66
C GLN A 249 0.09 -0.47 14.09
N ALA A 250 -0.26 -0.63 15.37
CA ALA A 250 -0.84 -1.86 15.90
C ALA A 250 -2.21 -2.13 15.26
N ALA A 251 -3.08 -1.13 15.23
CA ALA A 251 -4.43 -1.24 14.69
C ALA A 251 -4.48 -1.20 13.16
N CYS A 252 -3.68 -0.34 12.53
CA CYS A 252 -3.74 -0.04 11.10
C CYS A 252 -2.83 -0.91 10.24
N CYS A 253 -1.72 -1.41 10.78
CA CYS A 253 -0.69 -2.05 9.98
C CYS A 253 -0.46 -3.51 10.40
N LEU A 254 -0.43 -3.78 11.71
CA LEU A 254 0.01 -5.06 12.28
C LEU A 254 -1.13 -5.95 12.77
N LYS A 255 -2.37 -5.45 12.78
CA LYS A 255 -3.54 -6.20 13.21
C LYS A 255 -3.69 -7.50 12.40
N GLY A 256 -3.74 -8.63 13.11
CA GLY A 256 -3.85 -9.98 12.53
C GLY A 256 -2.55 -10.56 11.95
N LEU A 257 -1.39 -9.89 12.14
CA LEU A 257 -0.07 -10.37 11.71
C LEU A 257 0.74 -11.05 12.83
N ASN A 258 0.14 -11.28 14.02
CA ASN A 258 0.77 -11.91 15.19
C ASN A 258 2.17 -11.38 15.49
N THR A 259 2.32 -10.06 15.47
CA THR A 259 3.62 -9.40 15.54
C THR A 259 3.51 -8.17 16.42
N SER A 260 4.49 -7.99 17.31
CA SER A 260 4.53 -6.86 18.22
C SER A 260 4.78 -5.55 17.46
N PRO A 261 4.13 -4.44 17.86
CA PRO A 261 4.44 -3.11 17.38
C PRO A 261 5.92 -2.75 17.57
N ILE A 262 6.42 -1.87 16.71
CA ILE A 262 7.77 -1.32 16.84
C ILE A 262 7.79 -0.41 18.07
N GLU A 263 8.68 -0.73 19.00
CA GLU A 263 9.04 0.17 20.11
C GLU A 263 9.67 1.45 19.55
N ALA A 264 9.44 2.57 20.23
CA ALA A 264 9.86 3.87 19.70
C ALA A 264 11.37 3.95 19.46
N LEU A 265 11.73 4.62 18.37
CA LEU A 265 13.12 4.80 17.91
C LEU A 265 13.86 5.95 18.61
N ILE A 266 13.28 6.50 19.68
CA ILE A 266 13.86 7.64 20.42
C ILE A 266 14.88 7.12 21.43
N CYS A 267 16.11 7.59 21.33
CA CYS A 267 17.19 7.29 22.27
C CYS A 267 17.18 8.25 23.48
N GLY A 268 17.83 7.84 24.58
CA GLY A 268 18.07 8.71 25.73
C GLY A 268 16.97 8.72 26.80
N PHE A 269 16.18 7.65 26.88
CA PHE A 269 15.16 7.52 27.92
C PHE A 269 15.80 7.33 29.30
N THR A 270 15.66 8.33 30.16
CA THR A 270 16.09 8.28 31.56
C THR A 270 14.85 8.40 32.45
N PRO A 271 14.32 7.28 32.98
CA PRO A 271 13.11 7.30 33.79
C PRO A 271 13.37 8.00 35.12
N LYS A 272 12.42 8.82 35.58
CA LYS A 272 12.43 9.40 36.94
C LYS A 272 11.62 8.54 37.89
N LYS A 273 10.62 7.81 37.39
CA LYS A 273 9.87 6.82 38.17
C LYS A 273 10.54 5.46 38.11
N ASP A 274 10.70 4.85 39.27
CA ASP A 274 11.15 3.46 39.38
C ASP A 274 10.03 2.52 38.89
N PRO A 275 10.30 1.60 37.94
CA PRO A 275 9.28 0.71 37.39
C PRO A 275 8.73 -0.31 38.39
N CYS A 276 9.48 -0.67 39.43
CA CYS A 276 9.06 -1.57 40.50
C CYS A 276 8.18 -0.86 41.54
N LEU A 277 8.50 0.40 41.86
CA LEU A 277 7.78 1.18 42.88
C LEU A 277 6.59 1.97 42.31
N ASN A 278 6.70 2.43 41.06
CA ASN A 278 5.65 3.19 40.37
C ASN A 278 5.55 2.76 38.89
N PRO A 279 5.04 1.55 38.61
CA PRO A 279 4.92 1.03 37.25
C PRO A 279 4.03 1.90 36.34
N GLN A 280 2.97 2.49 36.89
CA GLN A 280 2.04 3.34 36.13
C GLN A 280 2.71 4.65 35.67
N GLY A 281 3.42 5.32 36.58
CA GLY A 281 4.18 6.52 36.26
C GLY A 281 5.30 6.25 35.26
N PHE A 282 5.97 5.10 35.36
CA PHE A 282 6.97 4.68 34.39
C PHE A 282 6.39 4.49 32.98
N ILE A 283 5.21 3.85 32.86
CA ILE A 283 4.52 3.69 31.57
C ILE A 283 4.21 5.05 30.93
N VAL A 284 3.70 6.00 31.72
CA VAL A 284 3.40 7.36 31.24
C VAL A 284 4.68 8.09 30.82
N GLU A 285 5.74 8.05 31.63
CA GLU A 285 7.02 8.68 31.28
C GLU A 285 7.61 8.10 30.01
N ARG A 286 7.55 6.77 29.84
CA ARG A 286 8.00 6.10 28.62
C ARG A 286 7.18 6.54 27.42
N TYR A 287 5.86 6.57 27.56
CA TYR A 287 4.95 6.99 26.50
C TYR A 287 5.21 8.44 26.03
N LEU A 288 5.36 9.37 26.97
CA LEU A 288 5.66 10.77 26.68
C LEU A 288 7.01 10.90 25.97
N HIS A 289 8.04 10.23 26.48
CA HIS A 289 9.37 10.21 25.87
C HIS A 289 9.33 9.70 24.42
N ASP A 290 8.68 8.56 24.21
CA ASP A 290 8.57 7.90 22.92
C ASP A 290 7.81 8.75 21.89
N ASN A 291 6.86 9.56 22.36
CA ASN A 291 6.13 10.53 21.54
C ASN A 291 6.76 11.93 21.51
N ARG A 292 7.94 12.14 22.11
CA ARG A 292 8.61 13.45 22.19
C ARG A 292 7.72 14.53 22.82
N PHE A 293 7.04 14.19 23.89
CA PHE A 293 6.33 15.13 24.77
C PHE A 293 7.07 15.24 26.10
N GLU A 294 7.05 16.44 26.69
CA GLU A 294 7.63 16.73 28.00
C GLU A 294 6.58 16.56 29.11
N SER A 295 5.31 16.85 28.80
CA SER A 295 4.21 16.77 29.76
C SER A 295 2.90 16.26 29.15
N MET A 296 1.99 15.81 30.01
CA MET A 296 0.64 15.37 29.59
C MET A 296 -0.23 16.52 29.06
N ALA A 297 0.09 17.76 29.43
CA ALA A 297 -0.63 18.96 29.01
C ALA A 297 -0.12 19.53 27.67
N ASP A 298 0.95 18.97 27.12
CA ASP A 298 1.55 19.44 25.88
C ASP A 298 0.57 19.35 24.72
N ARG A 299 0.73 20.26 23.78
CA ARG A 299 -0.03 20.28 22.52
C ARG A 299 0.92 20.46 21.37
N ASP A 300 0.67 19.69 20.31
CA ASP A 300 1.37 19.91 19.06
C ASP A 300 0.78 21.10 18.28
N ARG A 301 1.34 21.37 17.09
CA ARG A 301 0.89 22.47 16.22
C ARG A 301 -0.55 22.30 15.72
N ALA A 302 -1.09 21.08 15.73
CA ALA A 302 -2.48 20.79 15.37
C ALA A 302 -3.41 20.79 16.60
N GLY A 303 -2.90 21.06 17.80
CA GLY A 303 -3.65 21.07 19.05
C GLY A 303 -3.82 19.70 19.73
N TRP A 304 -3.21 18.65 19.19
CA TRP A 304 -3.31 17.28 19.70
C TRP A 304 -2.46 17.09 20.95
N THR A 305 -3.05 16.48 21.97
CA THR A 305 -2.40 16.15 23.25
C THR A 305 -1.87 14.71 23.25
N PRO A 306 -1.00 14.34 24.20
CA PRO A 306 -0.63 12.94 24.44
C PRO A 306 -1.84 11.99 24.55
N LEU A 307 -2.92 12.44 25.20
CA LEU A 307 -4.15 11.66 25.34
C LEU A 307 -4.81 11.35 23.98
N CYS A 308 -4.80 12.31 23.04
CA CYS A 308 -5.34 12.09 21.69
C CYS A 308 -4.57 10.97 20.96
N TYR A 309 -3.23 10.95 21.09
CA TYR A 309 -2.40 9.91 20.51
C TYR A 309 -2.57 8.56 21.22
N ALA A 310 -2.68 8.57 22.55
CA ALA A 310 -2.88 7.35 23.34
C ALA A 310 -4.19 6.66 22.98
N ALA A 311 -5.27 7.43 22.75
CA ALA A 311 -6.54 6.89 22.31
C ALA A 311 -6.44 6.09 20.99
N MET A 312 -5.51 6.48 20.10
CA MET A 312 -5.29 5.76 18.84
C MET A 312 -4.60 4.41 19.00
N THR A 313 -3.89 4.18 20.11
CA THR A 313 -3.23 2.89 20.38
C THR A 313 -4.22 1.76 20.64
N GLY A 314 -5.45 2.10 21.06
CA GLY A 314 -6.44 1.14 21.54
C GLY A 314 -6.15 0.59 22.94
N ASP A 315 -5.13 1.09 23.66
CA ASP A 315 -4.82 0.68 25.02
C ASP A 315 -5.62 1.52 26.04
N ALA A 316 -6.74 0.95 26.51
CA ALA A 316 -7.59 1.57 27.51
C ALA A 316 -6.88 1.79 28.87
N LYS A 317 -5.82 1.04 29.19
CA LYS A 317 -5.05 1.25 30.41
C LYS A 317 -4.21 2.52 30.28
N LEU A 318 -3.45 2.65 29.18
CA LEU A 318 -2.66 3.85 28.91
C LEU A 318 -3.53 5.11 28.91
N VAL A 319 -4.71 5.06 28.27
CA VAL A 319 -5.65 6.19 28.24
C VAL A 319 -6.15 6.58 29.64
N ARG A 320 -6.31 5.64 30.58
CA ARG A 320 -6.71 5.95 31.96
C ARG A 320 -5.57 6.54 32.80
N LEU A 321 -4.32 6.31 32.40
CA LEU A 321 -3.14 6.79 33.11
C LEU A 321 -2.74 8.22 32.72
N LEU A 322 -3.24 8.72 31.59
CA LEU A 322 -3.03 10.07 31.06
C LEU A 322 -4.20 11.00 31.39
#